data_AF-A0A9D7V967-F1
#
_entry.id   AF-A0A9D7V967-F1
#
_cell.length_a   1.000
_cell.length_b   1.000
_cell.length_c   1.000
_cell.angle_alpha   90.00
_cell.angle_beta   90.00
_cell.angle_gamma   90.00
#
_symmetry.space_group_name_H-M   'P 1'
#
loop_
_entity.id
_entity.type
_entity.pdbx_description
1 polymer ?
#
loop_
_entity_poly.entity_id
_entity_poly.type
_entity_poly.pdbx_seq_one_letter_code
_entity_poly.pdbx_strand_id
1 'polypeptide(L)'
;MAEFALTLPIVLILTFGVIEFARLFQAWVTLQNSARAAVRYGVTGQWDPESVQDHVPGAPGGPVDETVLDYLVPCTAGYDTIFIDHWGIDCDPQDDEHQGLRKDLARLPSIVDRARVGASGLNLRDGDNIVGLMSPGGPVNSSNTGDEDRPSWFHVWICSSRPTIVTEPYNPANPTYVKSGSRYEPSRDRRNRQCSVRESQTPPGYGPVVGTNQYDAGGPGDILEVVVHYNAPLITPMAALLGWTDLGDYVYMTAQRVGVNESFRAVRAVNLPPQLQLPTFTPSDTPFPTNTPVPSASATFTLQPSPTATATSSATATATSTPDCTRLSIVAGSVIVGTNNVTVQVQNTDPAPWYISQATIRWRQWVSGSMILAATGISSPLRTDHWTGTQLGSGVPNGYGNTTLNSSTPGWNNNNYLRQFAGNSTTTWRIRFTNGPNPLSAHYNANSFYGSTLRFEGGAGNICDIPFPGQAPSATPNATATSSPVPNCSDFTVRFERFDPSGVVVFRIQNVGPNAATINGFNINWRVLAGLSGSMYIQQIQVGGASFGDPLNVIMWLTGSPRDFTPATTYMPNPPGTPREGVWQRAPMVNAGST
;
A
#
# COMPACT_ATOMS: atom_id res chain seq x y z
N MET A 1 -15.42 19.57 -69.70
CA MET A 1 -14.61 20.18 -68.63
C MET A 1 -15.46 20.75 -67.49
N ALA A 2 -16.62 21.37 -67.75
CA ALA A 2 -17.50 21.91 -66.70
C ALA A 2 -18.04 20.86 -65.70
N GLU A 3 -18.37 19.66 -66.19
CA GLU A 3 -18.91 18.58 -65.35
C GLU A 3 -17.89 18.04 -64.34
N PHE A 4 -16.61 17.96 -64.72
CA PHE A 4 -15.51 17.61 -63.81
C PHE A 4 -15.26 18.71 -62.77
N ALA A 5 -15.35 19.98 -63.18
CA ALA A 5 -15.18 21.13 -62.30
C ALA A 5 -16.27 21.22 -61.22
N LEU A 6 -17.47 20.69 -61.48
CA LEU A 6 -18.59 20.72 -60.54
C LEU A 6 -18.68 19.46 -59.67
N THR A 7 -18.29 18.30 -60.18
CA THR A 7 -18.34 17.02 -59.44
C THR A 7 -17.19 16.87 -58.44
N LEU A 8 -15.97 17.31 -58.78
CA LEU A 8 -14.81 17.23 -57.90
C LEU A 8 -15.01 17.89 -56.52
N PRO A 9 -15.46 19.16 -56.40
CA PRO A 9 -15.65 19.77 -55.09
C PRO A 9 -16.74 19.08 -54.25
N ILE A 10 -17.82 18.58 -54.88
CA ILE A 10 -18.88 17.86 -54.18
C ILE A 10 -18.36 16.54 -53.61
N VAL A 11 -17.60 15.78 -54.41
CA VAL A 11 -17.00 14.52 -53.96
C VAL A 11 -15.99 14.76 -52.83
N LEU A 12 -15.20 15.83 -52.90
CA LEU A 12 -14.26 16.19 -51.83
C LEU A 12 -14.99 16.56 -50.52
N ILE A 13 -16.03 17.40 -50.58
CA ILE A 13 -16.83 17.78 -49.41
C ILE A 13 -17.46 16.53 -48.76
N LEU A 14 -18.02 15.62 -49.58
CA LEU A 14 -18.63 14.39 -49.07
C LEU A 14 -17.58 13.47 -48.44
N THR A 15 -16.44 13.29 -49.10
CA THR A 15 -15.35 12.42 -48.60
C THR A 15 -14.76 12.95 -47.31
N PHE A 16 -14.42 14.24 -47.26
CA PHE A 16 -13.91 14.86 -46.04
C PHE A 16 -14.97 14.90 -44.93
N GLY A 17 -16.24 15.14 -45.26
CA GLY A 17 -17.34 15.09 -44.31
C GLY A 17 -17.49 13.72 -43.64
N VAL A 18 -17.36 12.64 -44.42
CA VAL A 18 -17.37 11.26 -43.88
C VAL A 18 -16.16 11.01 -42.98
N ILE A 19 -14.96 11.44 -43.39
CA ILE A 19 -13.73 11.28 -42.59
C ILE A 19 -13.83 12.08 -41.28
N GLU A 20 -14.28 13.32 -41.34
CA GLU A 20 -14.43 14.20 -40.17
C GLU A 20 -15.46 13.62 -39.20
N PHE A 21 -16.62 13.19 -39.68
CA PHE A 21 -17.63 12.55 -38.85
C PHE A 21 -17.11 11.26 -38.19
N ALA A 22 -16.37 10.43 -38.93
CA ALA A 22 -15.77 9.22 -38.37
C ALA A 22 -14.78 9.53 -37.24
N ARG A 23 -13.95 10.57 -37.40
CA ARG A 23 -13.01 11.01 -36.35
C ARG A 23 -13.72 11.60 -35.14
N LEU A 24 -14.73 12.44 -35.35
CA LEU A 24 -15.51 13.03 -34.26
C LEU A 24 -16.27 11.94 -33.48
N PHE A 25 -16.83 10.94 -34.18
CA PHE A 25 -17.49 9.81 -33.56
C PHE A 25 -16.51 8.95 -32.75
N GLN A 26 -15.32 8.66 -33.29
CA GLN A 26 -14.26 7.98 -32.55
C GLN A 26 -13.85 8.77 -31.31
N ALA A 27 -13.67 10.09 -31.44
CA ALA A 27 -13.32 10.94 -30.32
C ALA A 27 -14.40 10.93 -29.22
N TRP A 28 -15.67 10.99 -29.61
CA TRP A 28 -16.79 10.93 -28.68
C TRP A 28 -16.84 9.60 -27.92
N VAL A 29 -16.69 8.45 -28.61
CA VAL A 29 -16.69 7.12 -27.95
C VAL A 29 -15.51 7.00 -26.98
N THR A 30 -14.32 7.46 -27.38
CA THR A 30 -13.14 7.44 -26.50
C THR A 30 -13.32 8.35 -25.28
N LEU A 31 -13.97 9.50 -25.43
CA LEU A 31 -14.29 10.40 -24.32
C LEU A 31 -15.26 9.75 -23.30
N GLN A 32 -16.23 8.98 -23.78
CA GLN A 32 -17.12 8.21 -22.89
C GLN A 32 -16.36 7.13 -22.09
N ASN A 33 -15.35 6.52 -22.70
CA ASN A 33 -14.46 5.57 -22.01
C ASN A 33 -13.57 6.26 -20.97
N SER A 34 -13.01 7.43 -21.33
CA SER A 34 -12.23 8.28 -20.43
C SER A 34 -12.97 8.62 -19.14
N ALA A 35 -14.19 9.19 -19.25
CA ALA A 35 -15.00 9.51 -18.08
C ALA A 35 -15.37 8.27 -17.25
N ARG A 36 -15.59 7.12 -17.90
CA ARG A 36 -15.88 5.85 -17.21
C ARG A 36 -14.67 5.33 -16.44
N ALA A 37 -13.47 5.41 -17.02
CA ALA A 37 -12.23 4.99 -16.36
C ALA A 37 -11.94 5.87 -15.14
N ALA A 38 -12.07 7.20 -15.31
CA ALA A 38 -11.86 8.17 -14.24
C ALA A 38 -12.77 7.92 -13.04
N VAL A 39 -14.09 7.80 -13.25
CA VAL A 39 -15.03 7.55 -12.14
C VAL A 39 -14.82 6.18 -11.51
N ARG A 40 -14.59 5.13 -12.31
CA ARG A 40 -14.34 3.78 -11.79
C ARG A 40 -13.13 3.73 -10.87
N TYR A 41 -12.08 4.47 -11.21
CA TYR A 41 -10.92 4.59 -10.35
C TYR A 41 -11.21 5.47 -9.14
N GLY A 42 -11.83 6.63 -9.36
CA GLY A 42 -12.17 7.58 -8.31
C GLY A 42 -12.96 6.94 -7.17
N VAL A 43 -13.97 6.12 -7.47
CA VAL A 43 -14.81 5.47 -6.44
C VAL A 43 -14.10 4.39 -5.61
N THR A 44 -12.86 4.01 -5.94
CA THR A 44 -12.08 3.01 -5.18
C THR A 44 -11.35 3.57 -3.97
N GLY A 45 -11.23 4.90 -3.86
CA GLY A 45 -10.52 5.52 -2.74
C GLY A 45 -9.00 5.36 -2.80
N GLN A 46 -8.49 4.71 -3.85
CA GLN A 46 -7.05 4.53 -4.08
C GLN A 46 -6.47 5.74 -4.81
N TRP A 47 -5.21 6.03 -4.53
CA TRP A 47 -4.42 7.04 -5.24
C TRP A 47 -3.12 6.39 -5.74
N ASP A 48 -2.61 6.92 -6.85
CA ASP A 48 -1.44 6.43 -7.55
C ASP A 48 -0.28 7.41 -7.33
N PRO A 49 0.81 6.98 -6.67
CA PRO A 49 1.95 7.85 -6.36
C PRO A 49 2.67 8.37 -7.60
N GLU A 50 2.71 7.61 -8.70
CA GLU A 50 3.33 8.05 -9.95
C GLU A 50 2.55 9.21 -10.56
N SER A 51 1.22 9.10 -10.59
CA SER A 51 0.35 10.18 -11.05
C SER A 51 0.49 11.45 -10.22
N VAL A 52 0.62 11.33 -8.90
CA VAL A 52 0.84 12.49 -8.03
C VAL A 52 2.19 13.16 -8.34
N GLN A 53 3.24 12.39 -8.57
CA GLN A 53 4.56 12.91 -8.94
C GLN A 53 4.54 13.64 -10.29
N ASP A 54 3.80 13.12 -11.27
CA ASP A 54 3.70 13.71 -12.61
C ASP A 54 2.90 15.02 -12.63
N HIS A 55 1.86 15.14 -11.78
CA HIS A 55 0.94 16.27 -11.79
C HIS A 55 1.30 17.37 -10.76
N VAL A 56 2.19 17.08 -9.81
CA VAL A 56 2.63 18.03 -8.77
C VAL A 56 4.13 18.28 -8.91
N PRO A 57 4.55 19.18 -9.83
CA PRO A 57 5.96 19.48 -10.01
C PRO A 57 6.54 20.22 -8.79
N GLY A 58 7.59 19.61 -8.23
CA GLY A 58 8.57 20.11 -7.25
C GLY A 58 8.29 21.40 -6.49
N ALA A 59 8.24 21.27 -5.16
CA ALA A 59 8.63 22.34 -4.23
C ALA A 59 9.96 22.99 -4.68
N PRO A 60 10.13 24.31 -4.52
CA PRO A 60 11.31 24.99 -5.04
C PRO A 60 12.58 24.52 -4.32
N GLY A 61 13.47 23.80 -5.03
CA GLY A 61 14.88 23.66 -4.64
C GLY A 61 15.49 22.25 -4.50
N GLY A 62 14.91 21.17 -5.03
CA GLY A 62 15.54 19.83 -4.97
C GLY A 62 15.27 18.95 -6.19
N PRO A 63 16.08 17.90 -6.43
CA PRO A 63 15.75 16.86 -7.41
C PRO A 63 14.38 16.26 -7.06
N VAL A 64 13.57 15.97 -8.08
CA VAL A 64 12.22 15.42 -7.98
C VAL A 64 12.29 13.98 -7.46
N ASP A 65 12.51 13.84 -6.15
CA ASP A 65 12.88 12.58 -5.48
C ASP A 65 12.20 12.56 -4.10
N GLU A 66 11.35 11.56 -3.86
CA GLU A 66 10.63 11.18 -2.61
C GLU A 66 9.81 12.26 -1.83
N THR A 67 10.07 13.54 -2.01
CA THR A 67 9.58 14.66 -1.19
C THR A 67 8.15 15.12 -1.53
N VAL A 68 7.66 14.89 -2.75
CA VAL A 68 6.27 15.22 -3.15
C VAL A 68 5.27 14.25 -2.52
N LEU A 69 5.66 12.99 -2.31
CA LEU A 69 4.82 11.96 -1.68
C LEU A 69 4.69 12.20 -0.18
N ASP A 70 5.81 12.45 0.52
CA ASP A 70 5.81 12.85 1.94
C ASP A 70 5.03 14.15 2.17
N TYR A 71 4.92 15.00 1.14
CA TYR A 71 4.18 16.23 1.19
C TYR A 71 2.68 16.08 0.90
N LEU A 72 2.21 14.98 0.31
CA LEU A 72 0.76 14.75 0.10
C LEU A 72 0.19 13.63 0.95
N VAL A 73 0.97 12.65 1.42
CA VAL A 73 0.55 11.61 2.38
C VAL A 73 1.82 11.02 3.06
N PRO A 74 1.90 10.86 4.40
CA PRO A 74 0.86 11.02 5.41
C PRO A 74 0.80 12.44 5.98
N CYS A 75 -0.25 12.76 6.75
CA CYS A 75 -0.16 13.95 7.59
C CYS A 75 0.99 13.78 8.59
N THR A 76 1.89 14.76 8.60
CA THR A 76 3.04 14.83 9.50
C THR A 76 2.75 15.80 10.65
N ALA A 77 3.47 15.65 11.77
CA ALA A 77 3.40 16.66 12.83
C ALA A 77 4.00 17.99 12.35
N GLY A 78 3.23 19.07 12.43
CA GLY A 78 3.65 20.40 11.99
C GLY A 78 2.54 21.13 11.23
N TYR A 79 2.75 22.41 10.96
CA TYR A 79 1.79 23.25 10.25
C TYR A 79 1.74 22.90 8.76
N ASP A 80 0.59 22.44 8.28
CA ASP A 80 0.43 21.94 6.92
C ASP A 80 -0.30 22.94 6.02
N THR A 81 0.49 23.74 5.29
CA THR A 81 -0.06 24.85 4.47
C THR A 81 -1.05 24.37 3.41
N ILE A 82 -0.79 23.25 2.74
CA ILE A 82 -1.71 22.72 1.73
C ILE A 82 -2.99 22.22 2.35
N PHE A 83 -2.88 21.52 3.47
CA PHE A 83 -4.05 21.01 4.14
C PHE A 83 -4.96 22.17 4.54
N ILE A 84 -4.37 23.22 5.11
CA ILE A 84 -5.09 24.41 5.53
C ILE A 84 -5.68 25.15 4.34
N ASP A 85 -4.91 25.41 3.28
CA ASP A 85 -5.37 26.16 2.11
C ASP A 85 -6.54 25.47 1.40
N HIS A 86 -6.62 24.14 1.46
CA HIS A 86 -7.69 23.36 0.85
C HIS A 86 -8.85 23.06 1.81
N TRP A 87 -8.55 22.68 3.05
CA TRP A 87 -9.55 22.19 4.01
C TRP A 87 -10.04 23.26 4.99
N GLY A 88 -9.23 24.28 5.27
CA GLY A 88 -9.50 25.35 6.25
C GLY A 88 -9.18 24.98 7.70
N ILE A 89 -8.56 23.82 7.91
CA ILE A 89 -8.15 23.27 9.20
C ILE A 89 -6.72 22.74 9.07
N ASP A 90 -5.97 22.66 10.18
CA ASP A 90 -4.62 22.06 10.19
C ASP A 90 -4.70 20.54 10.29
N CYS A 91 -3.71 19.83 9.72
CA CYS A 91 -3.77 18.38 9.75
C CYS A 91 -3.33 17.84 11.11
N ASP A 92 -4.16 16.98 11.72
CA ASP A 92 -3.77 16.22 12.91
C ASP A 92 -3.32 14.82 12.49
N PRO A 93 -2.03 14.45 12.69
CA PRO A 93 -1.53 13.14 12.30
C PRO A 93 -2.17 11.98 13.09
N GLN A 94 -2.75 12.24 14.28
CA GLN A 94 -3.45 11.25 15.10
C GLN A 94 -4.92 11.08 14.71
N ASP A 95 -5.47 11.97 13.88
CA ASP A 95 -6.85 11.90 13.43
C ASP A 95 -6.96 11.13 12.10
N ASP A 96 -7.59 9.97 12.15
CA ASP A 96 -7.81 9.14 10.96
C ASP A 96 -8.67 9.83 9.89
N GLU A 97 -9.56 10.76 10.26
CA GLU A 97 -10.37 11.54 9.30
C GLU A 97 -9.49 12.53 8.54
N HIS A 98 -8.59 13.22 9.24
CA HIS A 98 -7.63 14.13 8.62
C HIS A 98 -6.67 13.38 7.67
N GLN A 99 -6.22 12.19 8.07
CA GLN A 99 -5.46 11.29 7.18
C GLN A 99 -6.27 10.87 5.94
N GLY A 100 -7.60 10.75 6.07
CA GLY A 100 -8.51 10.50 4.95
C GLY A 100 -8.60 11.67 3.99
N LEU A 101 -8.84 12.88 4.50
CA LEU A 101 -8.88 14.12 3.71
C LEU A 101 -7.59 14.36 2.94
N ARG A 102 -6.46 13.97 3.54
CA ARG A 102 -5.15 14.07 2.90
C ARG A 102 -5.00 13.09 1.73
N LYS A 103 -5.48 11.85 1.88
CA LYS A 103 -5.58 10.90 0.75
C LYS A 103 -6.52 11.40 -0.34
N ASP A 104 -7.59 12.11 0.01
CA ASP A 104 -8.53 12.65 -0.97
C ASP A 104 -7.90 13.71 -1.89
N LEU A 105 -6.93 14.48 -1.39
CA LEU A 105 -6.10 15.36 -2.22
C LEU A 105 -5.24 14.58 -3.22
N ALA A 106 -4.56 13.53 -2.75
CA ALA A 106 -3.72 12.68 -3.59
C ALA A 106 -4.52 11.91 -4.66
N ARG A 107 -5.81 11.67 -4.43
CA ARG A 107 -6.71 11.02 -5.40
C ARG A 107 -7.02 11.89 -6.62
N LEU A 108 -6.97 13.21 -6.50
CA LEU A 108 -7.32 14.12 -7.61
C LEU A 108 -6.40 13.91 -8.83
N PRO A 109 -5.06 14.00 -8.71
CA PRO A 109 -4.15 13.64 -9.81
C PRO A 109 -4.44 12.29 -10.43
N SER A 110 -4.68 11.28 -9.59
CA SER A 110 -4.89 9.91 -10.06
C SER A 110 -6.17 9.74 -10.86
N ILE A 111 -7.23 10.49 -10.53
CA ILE A 111 -8.46 10.50 -11.33
C ILE A 111 -8.20 11.15 -12.70
N VAL A 112 -7.41 12.23 -12.75
CA VAL A 112 -7.04 12.90 -14.00
C VAL A 112 -6.20 11.99 -14.89
N ASP A 113 -5.17 11.35 -14.33
CA ASP A 113 -4.34 10.39 -15.06
C ASP A 113 -5.16 9.22 -15.63
N ARG A 114 -6.06 8.66 -14.84
CA ARG A 114 -6.93 7.56 -15.30
C ARG A 114 -7.91 8.01 -16.39
N ALA A 115 -8.33 9.27 -16.38
CA ALA A 115 -9.06 9.86 -17.49
C ALA A 115 -8.20 9.93 -18.76
N ARG A 116 -6.93 10.35 -18.65
CA ARG A 116 -5.99 10.41 -19.78
C ARG A 116 -5.72 9.02 -20.37
N VAL A 117 -5.49 8.02 -19.52
CA VAL A 117 -5.36 6.60 -19.95
C VAL A 117 -6.62 6.13 -20.67
N GLY A 118 -7.81 6.45 -20.13
CA GLY A 118 -9.07 6.10 -20.79
C GLY A 118 -9.33 6.87 -22.10
N ALA A 119 -8.64 7.99 -22.30
CA ALA A 119 -8.63 8.79 -23.53
C ALA A 119 -7.54 8.36 -24.53
N SER A 120 -6.88 7.20 -24.31
CA SER A 120 -5.88 6.66 -25.22
C SER A 120 -6.40 6.61 -26.66
N GLY A 121 -5.63 7.17 -27.60
CA GLY A 121 -6.02 7.30 -29.01
C GLY A 121 -6.54 8.68 -29.39
N LEU A 122 -6.73 9.59 -28.42
CA LEU A 122 -6.84 11.03 -28.68
C LEU A 122 -5.45 11.66 -28.64
N ASN A 123 -5.27 12.71 -29.43
CA ASN A 123 -4.10 13.57 -29.30
C ASN A 123 -4.40 14.55 -28.18
N LEU A 124 -3.76 14.36 -27.02
CA LEU A 124 -3.97 15.22 -25.84
C LEU A 124 -2.84 16.23 -25.76
N ARG A 125 -3.17 17.47 -25.40
CA ARG A 125 -2.18 18.48 -25.06
C ARG A 125 -1.76 18.36 -23.59
N ASP A 126 -0.52 18.72 -23.31
CA ASP A 126 0.00 18.82 -21.94
C ASP A 126 -0.66 20.02 -21.25
N GLY A 127 -1.24 19.80 -20.08
CA GLY A 127 -2.01 20.81 -19.37
C GLY A 127 -2.91 20.19 -18.31
N ASP A 128 -2.34 19.85 -17.17
CA ASP A 128 -3.07 19.23 -16.05
C ASP A 128 -3.29 20.22 -14.90
N ASN A 129 -4.17 21.20 -15.13
CA ASN A 129 -4.56 22.14 -14.07
C ASN A 129 -5.65 21.51 -13.21
N ILE A 130 -5.28 21.04 -12.02
CA ILE A 130 -6.22 20.54 -11.01
C ILE A 130 -6.65 21.70 -10.12
N VAL A 131 -7.86 22.19 -10.35
CA VAL A 131 -8.35 23.40 -9.68
C VAL A 131 -8.46 23.18 -8.17
N GLY A 132 -7.80 24.06 -7.40
CA GLY A 132 -7.83 24.07 -5.94
C GLY A 132 -6.81 23.17 -5.26
N LEU A 133 -5.89 22.54 -6.01
CA LEU A 133 -4.70 21.89 -5.46
C LEU A 133 -3.54 22.91 -5.45
N MET A 134 -2.86 23.11 -4.32
CA MET A 134 -1.73 24.06 -4.19
C MET A 134 -0.40 23.31 -4.01
N SER A 135 0.75 23.99 -4.12
CA SER A 135 2.11 23.45 -3.80
C SER A 135 2.78 24.38 -2.78
N PRO A 136 3.82 23.95 -2.04
CA PRO A 136 4.51 24.84 -1.13
C PRO A 136 5.38 25.79 -1.95
N GLY A 137 5.02 27.08 -1.96
CA GLY A 137 5.75 28.11 -2.72
C GLY A 137 5.02 28.65 -3.95
N GLY A 138 3.83 28.15 -4.26
CA GLY A 138 2.98 28.69 -5.31
C GLY A 138 1.79 27.80 -5.63
N PRO A 139 0.75 28.32 -6.31
CA PRO A 139 -0.36 27.47 -6.72
C PRO A 139 0.16 26.37 -7.65
N VAL A 140 -0.34 25.13 -7.50
CA VAL A 140 -0.39 24.17 -8.61
C VAL A 140 -1.52 24.66 -9.52
N ASN A 141 -1.25 25.83 -10.11
CA ASN A 141 -1.90 26.48 -11.22
C ASN A 141 -3.42 26.69 -11.05
N SER A 142 -3.72 27.90 -10.58
CA SER A 142 -4.72 28.85 -11.07
C SER A 142 -6.11 28.34 -11.44
N SER A 143 -7.11 29.05 -10.94
CA SER A 143 -8.52 29.05 -11.35
C SER A 143 -8.84 29.11 -12.85
N ASN A 144 -7.84 29.17 -13.74
CA ASN A 144 -7.99 29.23 -15.18
C ASN A 144 -7.42 27.96 -15.81
N THR A 145 -8.28 27.23 -16.50
CA THR A 145 -8.02 25.98 -17.21
C THR A 145 -7.21 26.19 -18.50
N GLY A 146 -6.24 27.12 -18.49
CA GLY A 146 -5.52 27.71 -19.63
C GLY A 146 -5.34 26.84 -20.88
N ASP A 147 -5.30 27.48 -22.05
CA ASP A 147 -5.38 26.83 -23.37
C ASP A 147 -6.76 26.21 -23.72
N GLU A 148 -7.83 26.61 -23.03
CA GLU A 148 -9.22 26.16 -23.30
C GLU A 148 -9.70 26.40 -24.73
N ASP A 149 -9.15 27.42 -25.40
CA ASP A 149 -9.49 27.78 -26.77
C ASP A 149 -8.58 27.08 -27.80
N ARG A 150 -7.74 26.13 -27.35
CA ARG A 150 -6.80 25.42 -28.23
C ARG A 150 -7.37 24.07 -28.68
N PRO A 151 -7.06 23.63 -29.91
CA PRO A 151 -7.32 22.26 -30.32
C PRO A 151 -6.53 21.28 -29.42
N SER A 152 -7.08 20.08 -29.23
CA SER A 152 -6.50 19.03 -28.38
C SER A 152 -6.43 19.34 -26.88
N TRP A 153 -7.04 20.45 -26.43
CA TRP A 153 -7.20 20.75 -25.01
C TRP A 153 -8.05 19.66 -24.34
N PHE A 154 -7.60 19.21 -23.17
CA PHE A 154 -8.19 18.12 -22.41
C PHE A 154 -8.24 18.51 -20.93
N HIS A 155 -9.40 18.36 -20.30
CA HIS A 155 -9.58 18.74 -18.90
C HIS A 155 -10.53 17.79 -18.17
N VAL A 156 -10.26 17.57 -16.90
CA VAL A 156 -11.06 16.70 -16.03
C VAL A 156 -11.59 17.55 -14.89
N TRP A 157 -12.89 17.79 -14.90
CA TRP A 157 -13.61 18.45 -13.82
C TRP A 157 -14.09 17.39 -12.81
N ILE A 158 -13.83 17.63 -11.52
CA ILE A 158 -14.09 16.69 -10.44
C ILE A 158 -14.81 17.43 -9.30
N CYS A 159 -15.97 16.93 -8.88
CA CYS A 159 -16.73 17.51 -7.78
C CYS A 159 -17.42 16.41 -6.96
N SER A 160 -17.65 16.65 -5.67
CA SER A 160 -18.24 15.66 -4.77
C SER A 160 -19.48 16.19 -4.06
N SER A 161 -20.27 15.27 -3.47
CA SER A 161 -21.37 15.61 -2.57
C SER A 161 -20.96 15.72 -1.10
N ARG A 162 -19.66 15.79 -0.79
CA ARG A 162 -19.12 15.71 0.58
C ARG A 162 -19.87 16.63 1.53
N PRO A 163 -20.25 16.18 2.74
CA PRO A 163 -20.75 17.04 3.80
C PRO A 163 -19.75 18.12 4.22
N THR A 164 -20.23 19.18 4.85
CA THR A 164 -19.38 20.16 5.55
C THR A 164 -18.49 19.46 6.57
N ILE A 165 -17.21 19.87 6.65
CA ILE A 165 -16.20 19.23 7.51
C ILE A 165 -16.13 19.94 8.87
N VAL A 166 -16.46 21.23 8.92
CA VAL A 166 -16.44 22.03 10.12
C VAL A 166 -17.84 22.08 10.72
N THR A 167 -18.01 21.45 11.89
CA THR A 167 -19.25 21.53 12.67
C THR A 167 -19.04 22.40 13.90
N GLU A 168 -19.15 23.73 13.77
CA GLU A 168 -19.35 24.59 14.93
C GLU A 168 -20.83 24.51 15.39
N PRO A 169 -21.12 24.48 16.70
CA PRO A 169 -22.49 24.55 17.19
C PRO A 169 -23.13 25.89 16.82
N TYR A 170 -24.36 25.83 16.29
CA TYR A 170 -25.16 26.98 15.86
C TYR A 170 -25.14 28.14 16.87
N ASN A 171 -24.57 29.29 16.49
CA ASN A 171 -24.59 30.53 17.28
C ASN A 171 -25.75 31.44 16.82
N PRO A 172 -26.81 31.62 17.62
CA PRO A 172 -27.96 32.43 17.25
C PRO A 172 -27.68 33.95 17.18
N ALA A 173 -26.54 34.43 17.67
CA ALA A 173 -26.17 35.84 17.63
C ALA A 173 -25.55 36.28 16.29
N ASN A 174 -25.13 35.33 15.43
CA ASN A 174 -24.55 35.62 14.12
C ASN A 174 -24.99 34.55 13.09
N PRO A 175 -26.03 34.81 12.27
CA PRO A 175 -26.65 33.81 11.39
C PRO A 175 -25.84 33.50 10.12
N THR A 176 -24.51 33.67 10.14
CA THR A 176 -23.64 33.50 8.97
C THR A 176 -23.11 32.07 8.75
N TYR A 177 -23.51 31.10 9.56
CA TYR A 177 -22.96 29.74 9.50
C TYR A 177 -23.96 28.75 8.90
N VAL A 178 -23.58 28.19 7.75
CA VAL A 178 -24.43 27.33 6.92
C VAL A 178 -24.66 25.97 7.59
N LYS A 179 -25.92 25.78 7.98
CA LYS A 179 -26.68 24.54 8.19
C LYS A 179 -26.07 23.30 7.48
N SER A 180 -25.94 22.19 8.21
CA SER A 180 -25.74 20.80 7.71
C SER A 180 -26.16 20.61 6.24
N GLY A 181 -25.18 20.45 5.34
CA GLY A 181 -25.38 20.33 3.89
C GLY A 181 -24.11 19.90 3.16
N SER A 182 -24.12 19.91 1.82
CA SER A 182 -22.93 19.62 1.01
C SER A 182 -21.93 20.78 1.04
N ARG A 183 -20.63 20.45 1.19
CA ARG A 183 -19.49 21.39 1.16
C ARG A 183 -19.33 22.06 -0.19
N TYR A 184 -19.68 21.38 -1.29
CA TYR A 184 -19.51 21.88 -2.66
C TYR A 184 -20.84 22.14 -3.37
N GLU A 185 -20.84 23.16 -4.23
CA GLU A 185 -21.92 23.48 -5.17
C GLU A 185 -21.39 23.38 -6.60
N PRO A 186 -21.74 22.31 -7.35
CA PRO A 186 -21.43 22.27 -8.77
C PRO A 186 -22.34 23.23 -9.54
N SER A 187 -21.77 24.01 -10.46
CA SER A 187 -22.55 24.89 -11.35
C SER A 187 -23.54 24.10 -12.20
N ARG A 188 -24.77 24.61 -12.36
CA ARG A 188 -25.79 24.02 -13.25
C ARG A 188 -25.28 23.79 -14.67
N ASP A 189 -24.51 24.73 -15.21
CA ASP A 189 -23.82 24.54 -16.48
C ASP A 189 -22.39 24.05 -16.23
N ARG A 190 -22.14 22.76 -16.51
CA ARG A 190 -20.82 22.14 -16.32
C ARG A 190 -19.75 22.72 -17.27
N ARG A 191 -20.12 23.48 -18.30
CA ARG A 191 -19.15 24.12 -19.22
C ARG A 191 -18.28 25.16 -18.51
N ASN A 192 -18.79 25.80 -17.45
CA ASN A 192 -18.00 26.77 -16.69
C ASN A 192 -17.02 26.10 -15.71
N ARG A 193 -17.08 24.77 -15.53
CA ARG A 193 -16.16 23.97 -14.71
C ARG A 193 -16.05 24.44 -13.26
N GLN A 194 -17.15 24.96 -12.71
CA GLN A 194 -17.22 25.44 -11.32
C GLN A 194 -17.75 24.36 -10.36
N CYS A 195 -16.96 24.08 -9.33
CA CYS A 195 -17.32 23.35 -8.11
C CYS A 195 -16.99 24.27 -6.92
N SER A 196 -17.94 25.11 -6.52
CA SER A 196 -17.67 26.19 -5.56
C SER A 196 -17.86 25.73 -4.12
N VAL A 197 -16.90 26.08 -3.24
CA VAL A 197 -16.99 25.84 -1.80
C VAL A 197 -18.14 26.65 -1.20
N ARG A 198 -19.04 26.01 -0.45
CA ARG A 198 -20.13 26.63 0.30
C ARG A 198 -19.82 26.89 1.78
N GLU A 199 -18.79 26.23 2.29
CA GLU A 199 -18.39 26.26 3.69
C GLU A 199 -17.64 27.56 4.03
N SER A 200 -17.99 28.18 5.16
CA SER A 200 -17.36 29.42 5.65
C SER A 200 -16.18 29.08 6.56
N GLN A 201 -15.10 29.85 6.48
CA GLN A 201 -13.87 29.66 7.26
C GLN A 201 -14.09 29.87 8.76
N THR A 202 -13.49 29.01 9.60
CA THR A 202 -13.29 29.23 11.03
C THR A 202 -11.98 28.57 11.49
N PRO A 203 -11.00 29.32 12.04
CA PRO A 203 -10.95 30.78 12.23
C PRO A 203 -10.91 31.57 10.90
N PRO A 204 -11.42 32.81 10.86
CA PRO A 204 -11.32 33.64 9.66
C PRO A 204 -9.86 33.94 9.31
N GLY A 205 -9.47 33.66 8.06
CA GLY A 205 -8.11 33.94 7.54
C GLY A 205 -7.28 32.71 7.16
N TYR A 206 -7.79 31.48 7.36
CA TYR A 206 -7.13 30.24 6.98
C TYR A 206 -8.08 29.37 6.13
N GLY A 207 -7.69 28.98 4.90
CA GLY A 207 -8.46 28.11 4.00
C GLY A 207 -9.14 28.77 2.79
N PRO A 208 -9.99 28.02 2.03
CA PRO A 208 -10.65 28.55 0.85
C PRO A 208 -11.82 29.47 1.23
N VAL A 209 -12.02 30.56 0.48
CA VAL A 209 -13.14 31.49 0.70
C VAL A 209 -14.42 30.89 0.09
N VAL A 210 -15.60 31.16 0.66
CA VAL A 210 -16.89 30.77 0.05
C VAL A 210 -16.93 31.24 -1.41
N GLY A 211 -17.32 30.36 -2.33
CA GLY A 211 -17.33 30.62 -3.77
C GLY A 211 -16.02 30.25 -4.48
N THR A 212 -14.96 29.89 -3.76
CA THR A 212 -13.71 29.40 -4.37
C THR A 212 -13.99 28.13 -5.16
N ASN A 213 -13.53 28.09 -6.42
CA ASN A 213 -13.59 26.88 -7.23
C ASN A 213 -12.51 25.90 -6.75
N GLN A 214 -12.91 24.69 -6.36
CA GLN A 214 -12.03 23.70 -5.77
C GLN A 214 -12.57 22.29 -6.05
N TYR A 215 -11.72 21.40 -6.51
CA TYR A 215 -12.09 20.01 -6.78
C TYR A 215 -11.90 19.12 -5.55
N ASP A 216 -12.73 18.09 -5.44
CA ASP A 216 -12.69 17.11 -4.36
C ASP A 216 -13.09 15.73 -4.87
N ALA A 217 -12.34 14.71 -4.45
CA ALA A 217 -12.61 13.31 -4.78
C ALA A 217 -13.72 12.68 -3.90
N GLY A 218 -14.15 13.38 -2.84
CA GLY A 218 -15.16 12.94 -1.88
C GLY A 218 -14.66 11.87 -0.92
N GLY A 219 -15.29 11.71 0.25
CA GLY A 219 -15.01 10.66 1.22
C GLY A 219 -15.78 9.37 0.96
N PRO A 220 -15.66 8.36 1.83
CA PRO A 220 -16.45 7.12 1.73
C PRO A 220 -17.96 7.41 1.80
N GLY A 221 -18.74 6.86 0.88
CA GLY A 221 -20.18 7.07 0.80
C GLY A 221 -20.62 8.35 0.08
N ASP A 222 -19.68 9.25 -0.26
CA ASP A 222 -19.97 10.44 -1.04
C ASP A 222 -20.15 10.13 -2.52
N ILE A 223 -20.94 10.96 -3.20
CA ILE A 223 -21.11 10.91 -4.64
C ILE A 223 -19.95 11.69 -5.27
N LEU A 224 -19.26 11.05 -6.21
CA LEU A 224 -18.23 11.62 -7.05
C LEU A 224 -18.79 11.86 -8.45
N GLU A 225 -18.71 13.09 -8.94
CA GLU A 225 -19.05 13.46 -10.31
C GLU A 225 -17.78 13.86 -11.06
N VAL A 226 -17.57 13.25 -12.23
CA VAL A 226 -16.45 13.58 -13.12
C VAL A 226 -16.99 13.94 -14.50
N VAL A 227 -16.52 15.07 -15.03
CA VAL A 227 -16.79 15.52 -16.40
C VAL A 227 -15.46 15.69 -17.12
N VAL A 228 -15.30 14.97 -18.22
CA VAL A 228 -14.14 15.10 -19.11
C VAL A 228 -14.50 16.03 -20.26
N HIS A 229 -13.65 17.02 -20.51
CA HIS A 229 -13.79 18.00 -21.58
C HIS A 229 -12.67 17.81 -22.59
N TYR A 230 -13.00 17.90 -23.88
CA TYR A 230 -12.02 17.74 -24.95
C TYR A 230 -12.35 18.59 -26.16
N ASN A 231 -11.35 19.27 -26.71
CA ASN A 231 -11.43 20.02 -27.96
C ASN A 231 -10.93 19.16 -29.13
N ALA A 232 -11.84 18.47 -29.81
CA ALA A 232 -11.50 17.58 -30.91
C ALA A 232 -11.08 18.39 -32.16
N PRO A 233 -9.81 18.31 -32.60
CA PRO A 233 -9.34 19.08 -33.76
C PRO A 233 -9.98 18.59 -35.06
N LEU A 234 -10.35 19.53 -35.93
CA LEU A 234 -10.87 19.25 -37.26
C LEU A 234 -9.71 19.09 -38.26
N ILE A 235 -9.82 18.14 -39.20
CA ILE A 235 -8.85 18.03 -40.32
C ILE A 235 -9.11 19.14 -41.32
N THR A 236 -10.39 19.31 -41.65
CA THR A 236 -10.80 20.30 -42.63
C THR A 236 -10.77 21.67 -41.98
N PRO A 237 -10.02 22.64 -42.54
CA PRO A 237 -10.10 24.02 -42.08
C PRO A 237 -11.41 24.60 -42.63
N MET A 238 -12.55 24.16 -42.09
CA MET A 238 -13.89 24.55 -42.55
C MET A 238 -14.05 26.07 -42.55
N ALA A 239 -13.40 26.75 -41.60
CA ALA A 239 -13.30 28.21 -41.57
C ALA A 239 -12.62 28.78 -42.82
N ALA A 240 -11.49 28.20 -43.26
CA ALA A 240 -10.77 28.63 -44.46
C ALA A 240 -11.43 28.18 -45.77
N LEU A 241 -12.12 27.03 -45.77
CA LEU A 241 -12.77 26.47 -46.96
C LEU A 241 -14.12 27.11 -47.26
N LEU A 242 -14.91 27.46 -46.24
CA LEU A 242 -16.24 28.06 -46.38
C LEU A 242 -16.26 29.57 -46.11
N GLY A 243 -15.15 30.16 -45.66
CA GLY A 243 -15.05 31.57 -45.32
C GLY A 243 -15.89 31.97 -44.10
N TRP A 244 -16.25 31.00 -43.26
CA TRP A 244 -17.07 31.22 -42.06
C TRP A 244 -16.14 31.50 -40.88
N THR A 245 -16.14 32.74 -40.41
CA THR A 245 -15.22 33.25 -39.37
C THR A 245 -15.53 32.77 -37.96
N ASP A 246 -16.68 32.12 -37.74
CA ASP A 246 -17.17 31.73 -36.41
C ASP A 246 -17.02 30.22 -36.12
N LEU A 247 -16.48 29.43 -37.06
CA LEU A 247 -16.16 28.02 -36.83
C LEU A 247 -14.71 27.93 -36.33
N GLY A 248 -14.51 27.52 -35.08
CA GLY A 248 -13.18 27.19 -34.57
C GLY A 248 -12.58 25.95 -35.24
N ASP A 249 -11.27 25.78 -35.12
CA ASP A 249 -10.52 24.62 -35.66
C ASP A 249 -10.77 23.30 -34.89
N TYR A 250 -11.76 23.28 -33.99
CA TYR A 250 -12.10 22.15 -33.14
C TYR A 250 -13.58 22.10 -32.76
N VAL A 251 -14.04 20.93 -32.35
CA VAL A 251 -15.37 20.69 -31.77
C VAL A 251 -15.21 20.39 -30.28
N TYR A 252 -15.90 21.18 -29.45
CA TYR A 252 -15.95 20.95 -28.01
C TYR A 252 -16.84 19.75 -27.67
N MET A 253 -16.31 18.79 -26.93
CA MET A 253 -17.00 17.58 -26.50
C MET A 253 -16.89 17.38 -24.99
N THR A 254 -17.92 16.81 -24.39
CA THR A 254 -17.91 16.45 -22.97
C THR A 254 -18.47 15.04 -22.74
N ALA A 255 -17.96 14.38 -21.69
CA ALA A 255 -18.52 13.14 -21.18
C ALA A 255 -18.59 13.20 -19.66
N GLN A 256 -19.78 12.93 -19.11
CA GLN A 256 -20.06 12.98 -17.68
C GLN A 256 -20.31 11.58 -17.14
N ARG A 257 -19.76 11.29 -15.96
CA ARG A 257 -20.06 10.09 -15.18
C ARG A 257 -20.18 10.43 -13.70
N VAL A 258 -21.01 9.66 -13.00
CA VAL A 258 -21.25 9.78 -11.56
C VAL A 258 -21.03 8.42 -10.94
N GLY A 259 -20.43 8.38 -9.75
CA GLY A 259 -20.23 7.18 -8.95
C GLY A 259 -20.36 7.47 -7.47
N VAL A 260 -20.55 6.43 -6.66
CA VAL A 260 -20.55 6.54 -5.19
C VAL A 260 -19.25 5.94 -4.70
N ASN A 261 -18.51 6.67 -3.87
CA ASN A 261 -17.29 6.19 -3.25
C ASN A 261 -17.60 5.00 -2.33
N GLU A 262 -16.97 3.86 -2.59
CA GLU A 262 -17.17 2.65 -1.79
C GLU A 262 -16.62 2.83 -0.36
N SER A 263 -17.07 2.04 0.61
CA SER A 263 -16.58 2.16 1.99
C SER A 263 -15.12 1.69 2.09
N PHE A 264 -14.17 2.62 2.08
CA PHE A 264 -12.72 2.33 2.09
C PHE A 264 -12.17 1.79 3.43
N ARG A 265 -13.03 1.45 4.40
CA ARG A 265 -12.63 0.90 5.71
C ARG A 265 -13.17 -0.51 5.92
N ALA A 266 -12.28 -1.44 6.28
CA ALA A 266 -12.67 -2.74 6.82
C ALA A 266 -13.25 -2.57 8.24
N VAL A 267 -14.53 -2.95 8.39
CA VAL A 267 -15.25 -3.26 9.63
C VAL A 267 -15.41 -2.15 10.68
N ARG A 268 -16.23 -1.14 10.35
CA ARG A 268 -17.27 -0.69 11.30
C ARG A 268 -18.51 -0.35 10.50
N ALA A 269 -19.47 -1.27 10.48
CA ALA A 269 -20.80 -1.01 9.94
C ALA A 269 -21.44 0.09 10.79
N VAL A 270 -21.37 1.33 10.30
CA VAL A 270 -22.16 2.44 10.81
C VAL A 270 -23.35 2.56 9.87
N ASN A 271 -24.49 2.10 10.38
CA ASN A 271 -25.88 2.21 9.91
C ASN A 271 -26.12 2.65 8.46
N LEU A 272 -26.84 1.80 7.71
CA LEU A 272 -27.56 2.18 6.49
C LEU A 272 -28.29 3.53 6.69
N PRO A 273 -28.15 4.50 5.77
CA PRO A 273 -28.86 5.77 5.88
C PRO A 273 -30.40 5.58 5.80
N PRO A 274 -31.18 6.47 6.43
CA PRO A 274 -32.64 6.48 6.31
C PRO A 274 -33.07 6.79 4.87
N GLN A 275 -34.30 6.41 4.52
CA GLN A 275 -34.84 6.46 3.16
C GLN A 275 -34.51 7.75 2.41
N LEU A 276 -33.90 7.56 1.25
CA LEU A 276 -33.60 8.55 0.23
C LEU A 276 -34.86 9.37 -0.11
N GLN A 277 -34.94 10.63 0.30
CA GLN A 277 -35.81 11.60 -0.38
C GLN A 277 -35.06 12.07 -1.63
N LEU A 278 -35.36 11.42 -2.75
CA LEU A 278 -34.95 11.91 -4.07
C LEU A 278 -35.59 13.29 -4.29
N PRO A 279 -34.87 14.31 -4.78
CA PRO A 279 -35.50 15.35 -5.56
C PRO A 279 -36.07 14.69 -6.82
N THR A 280 -37.36 14.85 -7.06
CA THR A 280 -38.01 14.40 -8.29
C THR A 280 -37.47 15.25 -9.45
N PHE A 281 -36.45 14.76 -10.14
CA PHE A 281 -36.02 15.34 -11.40
C PHE A 281 -37.06 14.93 -12.46
N THR A 282 -37.90 15.89 -12.87
CA THR A 282 -38.81 15.73 -13.99
C THR A 282 -37.98 15.42 -15.25
N PRO A 283 -38.20 14.28 -15.93
CA PRO A 283 -37.54 13.99 -17.19
C PRO A 283 -37.91 15.05 -18.23
N SER A 284 -36.91 15.60 -18.91
CA SER A 284 -37.14 16.31 -20.17
C SER A 284 -37.50 15.28 -21.24
N ASP A 285 -38.60 15.50 -21.94
CA ASP A 285 -39.19 14.61 -22.97
C ASP A 285 -38.16 14.15 -24.00
N THR A 286 -37.71 12.90 -23.89
CA THR A 286 -37.08 12.14 -24.97
C THR A 286 -38.15 11.27 -25.66
N PRO A 287 -38.39 11.40 -26.98
CA PRO A 287 -39.36 10.58 -27.68
C PRO A 287 -38.93 9.11 -27.70
N PHE A 288 -39.92 8.22 -27.51
CA PHE A 288 -39.77 6.77 -27.38
C PHE A 288 -39.12 6.10 -28.61
N PRO A 289 -38.31 5.04 -28.41
CA PRO A 289 -37.81 4.22 -29.52
C PRO A 289 -38.95 3.44 -30.17
N THR A 290 -39.04 3.51 -31.51
CA THR A 290 -40.04 2.79 -32.31
C THR A 290 -39.63 1.32 -32.47
N ASN A 291 -40.53 0.39 -32.16
CA ASN A 291 -40.35 -1.04 -32.37
C ASN A 291 -40.12 -1.35 -33.86
N THR A 292 -38.94 -1.91 -34.19
CA THR A 292 -38.69 -2.54 -35.48
C THR A 292 -38.76 -4.06 -35.30
N PRO A 293 -39.63 -4.79 -36.03
CA PRO A 293 -39.79 -6.23 -35.86
C PRO A 293 -38.62 -7.00 -36.48
N VAL A 294 -38.21 -8.08 -35.80
CA VAL A 294 -37.16 -9.00 -36.22
C VAL A 294 -37.76 -10.09 -37.12
N PRO A 295 -37.25 -10.34 -38.34
CA PRO A 295 -37.62 -11.53 -39.11
C PRO A 295 -36.76 -12.74 -38.70
N SER A 296 -37.43 -13.89 -38.60
CA SER A 296 -36.88 -15.22 -38.29
C SER A 296 -36.52 -16.01 -39.56
N ALA A 297 -35.39 -16.70 -39.49
CA ALA A 297 -34.96 -17.95 -40.14
C ALA A 297 -34.71 -18.06 -41.68
N SER A 298 -33.42 -18.34 -41.98
CA SER A 298 -32.84 -19.37 -42.87
C SER A 298 -32.87 -19.24 -44.41
N ALA A 299 -31.68 -19.25 -45.02
CA ALA A 299 -31.22 -20.35 -45.89
C ALA A 299 -29.69 -20.27 -46.12
N THR A 300 -29.02 -21.41 -45.98
CA THR A 300 -27.60 -21.67 -46.28
C THR A 300 -27.37 -21.74 -47.80
N PHE A 301 -26.38 -21.03 -48.33
CA PHE A 301 -25.67 -21.41 -49.58
C PHE A 301 -24.18 -21.08 -49.50
N THR A 302 -23.39 -21.99 -50.07
CA THR A 302 -21.93 -22.21 -49.96
C THR A 302 -21.08 -21.53 -51.05
N LEU A 303 -19.92 -21.00 -50.62
CA LEU A 303 -18.55 -20.92 -51.21
C LEU A 303 -18.30 -20.52 -52.70
N GLN A 304 -17.47 -19.47 -52.93
CA GLN A 304 -16.09 -19.56 -53.48
C GLN A 304 -15.35 -18.18 -53.48
N PRO A 305 -14.00 -18.15 -53.58
CA PRO A 305 -13.11 -17.08 -53.11
C PRO A 305 -12.77 -16.03 -54.17
N SER A 306 -12.26 -14.88 -53.72
CA SER A 306 -11.57 -13.89 -54.55
C SER A 306 -10.43 -13.24 -53.76
N PRO A 307 -9.41 -12.68 -54.42
CA PRO A 307 -8.04 -13.14 -54.42
C PRO A 307 -7.26 -12.65 -53.20
N THR A 308 -6.33 -13.49 -52.77
CA THR A 308 -5.30 -13.20 -51.77
C THR A 308 -4.57 -11.90 -52.10
N ALA A 309 -4.81 -10.85 -51.32
CA ALA A 309 -3.86 -9.76 -51.18
C ALA A 309 -2.68 -10.26 -50.35
N THR A 310 -1.50 -10.14 -50.94
CA THR A 310 -0.17 -10.45 -50.40
C THR A 310 -0.03 -10.02 -48.94
N ALA A 311 0.45 -10.94 -48.11
CA ALA A 311 0.72 -10.72 -46.70
C ALA A 311 1.75 -9.59 -46.51
N THR A 312 1.29 -8.42 -46.06
CA THR A 312 2.12 -7.55 -45.25
C THR A 312 2.29 -8.24 -43.91
N SER A 313 3.54 -8.41 -43.46
CA SER A 313 3.91 -9.11 -42.23
C SER A 313 3.01 -8.68 -41.06
N SER A 314 2.02 -9.52 -40.76
CA SER A 314 1.33 -9.47 -39.48
C SER A 314 2.40 -9.70 -38.42
N ALA A 315 2.58 -8.73 -37.53
CA ALA A 315 3.21 -9.00 -36.25
C ALA A 315 2.40 -10.15 -35.66
N THR A 316 2.96 -11.36 -35.76
CA THR A 316 2.48 -12.52 -35.04
C THR A 316 2.28 -12.04 -33.61
N ALA A 317 1.12 -12.26 -33.02
CA ALA A 317 0.96 -12.08 -31.59
C ALA A 317 2.14 -12.81 -30.96
N THR A 318 3.12 -12.05 -30.45
CA THR A 318 4.27 -12.63 -29.79
C THR A 318 3.65 -13.50 -28.73
N ALA A 319 3.83 -14.82 -28.85
CA ALA A 319 3.40 -15.75 -27.82
C ALA A 319 3.83 -15.11 -26.50
N THR A 320 2.86 -14.78 -25.64
CA THR A 320 3.13 -14.25 -24.31
C THR A 320 4.23 -15.13 -23.76
N SER A 321 5.44 -14.59 -23.64
CA SER A 321 6.62 -15.40 -23.35
C SER A 321 6.26 -16.22 -22.14
N THR A 322 6.30 -17.54 -22.29
CA THR A 322 6.03 -18.45 -21.20
C THR A 322 7.01 -18.04 -20.10
N PRO A 323 6.54 -17.59 -18.93
CA PRO A 323 7.42 -17.04 -17.91
C PRO A 323 8.53 -18.04 -17.60
N ASP A 324 9.78 -17.67 -17.89
CA ASP A 324 10.92 -18.57 -17.78
C ASP A 324 11.65 -18.35 -16.44
N CYS A 325 11.75 -19.40 -15.63
CA CYS A 325 12.47 -19.35 -14.36
C CYS A 325 13.94 -18.94 -14.50
N THR A 326 14.57 -19.13 -15.66
CA THR A 326 15.97 -18.70 -15.89
C THR A 326 16.11 -17.17 -15.93
N ARG A 327 15.00 -16.44 -16.14
CA ARG A 327 14.96 -14.98 -16.23
C ARG A 327 14.68 -14.29 -14.90
N LEU A 328 14.38 -15.05 -13.86
CA LEU A 328 14.16 -14.56 -12.50
C LEU A 328 15.29 -15.07 -11.60
N SER A 329 16.02 -14.16 -10.96
CA SER A 329 17.14 -14.54 -10.10
C SER A 329 17.36 -13.54 -8.96
N ILE A 330 18.06 -13.96 -7.91
CA ILE A 330 18.56 -13.02 -6.89
C ILE A 330 19.90 -12.46 -7.36
N VAL A 331 20.03 -11.13 -7.33
CA VAL A 331 21.28 -10.43 -7.68
C VAL A 331 22.38 -10.88 -6.73
N ALA A 332 23.50 -11.37 -7.28
CA ALA A 332 24.62 -11.86 -6.49
C ALA A 332 25.16 -10.76 -5.54
N GLY A 333 25.35 -11.11 -4.27
CA GLY A 333 25.83 -10.16 -3.24
C GLY A 333 24.80 -9.15 -2.76
N SER A 334 23.54 -9.20 -3.20
CA SER A 334 22.50 -8.25 -2.79
C SER A 334 21.83 -8.55 -1.44
N VAL A 335 22.22 -9.65 -0.78
CA VAL A 335 21.70 -9.99 0.55
C VAL A 335 22.39 -9.11 1.60
N ILE A 336 21.70 -8.07 2.04
CA ILE A 336 22.20 -7.10 3.01
C ILE A 336 21.51 -7.35 4.35
N VAL A 337 22.29 -7.54 5.40
CA VAL A 337 21.80 -7.64 6.78
C VAL A 337 21.91 -6.26 7.41
N GLY A 338 20.78 -5.68 7.82
CA GLY A 338 20.70 -4.38 8.46
C GLY A 338 20.62 -4.47 9.98
N THR A 339 19.96 -3.48 10.59
CA THR A 339 19.82 -3.38 12.06
C THR A 339 18.83 -4.41 12.63
N ASN A 340 17.67 -4.58 11.99
CA ASN A 340 16.62 -5.54 12.35
C ASN A 340 15.95 -6.17 11.12
N ASN A 341 16.53 -5.95 9.94
CA ASN A 341 15.98 -6.36 8.67
C ASN A 341 17.05 -7.06 7.81
N VAL A 342 16.57 -7.81 6.82
CA VAL A 342 17.41 -8.40 5.77
C VAL A 342 16.78 -8.02 4.45
N THR A 343 17.55 -7.45 3.54
CA THR A 343 17.09 -7.10 2.19
C THR A 343 17.80 -7.95 1.16
N VAL A 344 17.12 -8.21 0.04
CA VAL A 344 17.64 -8.96 -1.10
C VAL A 344 17.08 -8.37 -2.37
N GLN A 345 17.88 -8.28 -3.43
CA GLN A 345 17.40 -7.79 -4.72
C GLN A 345 17.06 -8.97 -5.63
N VAL A 346 15.82 -8.99 -6.12
CA VAL A 346 15.33 -9.96 -7.10
C VAL A 346 15.28 -9.26 -8.45
N GLN A 347 16.03 -9.79 -9.41
CA GLN A 347 16.04 -9.33 -10.78
C GLN A 347 15.07 -10.17 -11.61
N ASN A 348 14.08 -9.49 -12.20
CA ASN A 348 13.18 -10.07 -13.19
C ASN A 348 13.54 -9.50 -14.56
N THR A 349 14.19 -10.32 -15.39
CA THR A 349 14.49 -9.95 -16.78
C THR A 349 13.38 -10.36 -17.73
N ASP A 350 12.31 -11.02 -17.27
CA ASP A 350 11.14 -11.35 -18.08
C ASP A 350 10.33 -10.07 -18.34
N PRO A 351 9.80 -9.85 -19.56
CA PRO A 351 8.83 -8.79 -19.82
C PRO A 351 7.56 -8.90 -18.98
N ALA A 352 7.19 -10.11 -18.56
CA ALA A 352 6.02 -10.36 -17.73
C ALA A 352 6.34 -10.21 -16.22
N PRO A 353 5.36 -9.76 -15.40
CA PRO A 353 5.52 -9.72 -13.96
C PRO A 353 5.42 -11.11 -13.32
N TRP A 354 6.15 -11.29 -12.22
CA TRP A 354 6.05 -12.46 -11.35
C TRP A 354 5.42 -12.07 -10.00
N TYR A 355 4.73 -12.99 -9.34
CA TYR A 355 4.14 -12.73 -8.02
C TYR A 355 4.72 -13.69 -7.00
N ILE A 356 5.15 -13.21 -5.84
CA ILE A 356 5.60 -14.10 -4.78
C ILE A 356 4.39 -14.85 -4.18
N SER A 357 4.46 -16.17 -4.12
CA SER A 357 3.39 -17.03 -3.60
C SER A 357 3.79 -17.73 -2.30
N GLN A 358 5.09 -17.92 -2.06
CA GLN A 358 5.61 -18.46 -0.82
C GLN A 358 7.03 -17.95 -0.54
N ALA A 359 7.36 -17.72 0.73
CA ALA A 359 8.71 -17.40 1.19
C ALA A 359 9.12 -18.38 2.30
N THR A 360 10.15 -19.18 2.04
CA THR A 360 10.76 -20.06 3.04
C THR A 360 12.02 -19.39 3.53
N ILE A 361 12.04 -19.00 4.80
CA ILE A 361 13.11 -18.19 5.38
C ILE A 361 13.82 -19.05 6.41
N ARG A 362 15.12 -19.23 6.17
CA ARG A 362 16.02 -19.98 7.04
C ARG A 362 17.10 -19.05 7.55
N TRP A 363 17.37 -19.11 8.85
CA TRP A 363 18.45 -18.35 9.48
C TRP A 363 19.15 -19.19 10.53
N ARG A 364 20.44 -18.94 10.76
CA ARG A 364 21.16 -19.55 11.88
C ARG A 364 20.53 -19.12 13.20
N GLN A 365 20.33 -20.01 14.16
CA GLN A 365 19.79 -19.62 15.47
C GLN A 365 20.81 -18.81 16.25
N TRP A 366 20.30 -17.79 16.94
CA TRP A 366 21.07 -16.93 17.82
C TRP A 366 21.30 -17.63 19.17
N VAL A 367 22.51 -17.47 19.72
CA VAL A 367 22.93 -18.15 20.97
C VAL A 367 22.07 -17.76 22.19
N SER A 368 21.38 -16.60 22.15
CA SER A 368 20.56 -16.08 23.27
C SER A 368 19.04 -16.18 23.07
N GLY A 369 18.54 -16.94 22.09
CA GLY A 369 17.11 -17.24 21.92
C GLY A 369 16.57 -17.17 20.48
N SER A 370 15.30 -17.54 20.32
CA SER A 370 14.60 -17.56 19.02
C SER A 370 14.32 -16.16 18.49
N MET A 371 14.65 -15.91 17.22
CA MET A 371 14.22 -14.72 16.49
C MET A 371 12.78 -14.90 15.97
N ILE A 372 12.01 -13.82 15.99
CA ILE A 372 10.61 -13.73 15.60
C ILE A 372 10.54 -12.92 14.33
N LEU A 373 10.05 -13.55 13.27
CA LEU A 373 9.73 -12.87 12.03
C LEU A 373 8.48 -12.00 12.24
N ALA A 374 8.58 -10.74 11.85
CA ALA A 374 7.55 -9.72 12.06
C ALA A 374 6.80 -9.39 10.78
N ALA A 375 7.54 -9.30 9.67
CA ALA A 375 6.99 -8.92 8.38
C ALA A 375 7.91 -9.33 7.23
N THR A 376 7.30 -9.57 6.08
CA THR A 376 8.00 -9.69 4.80
C THR A 376 7.26 -8.93 3.71
N GLY A 377 8.02 -8.21 2.91
CA GLY A 377 7.43 -7.27 1.95
C GLY A 377 8.43 -6.86 0.90
N ILE A 378 7.92 -6.25 -0.16
CA ILE A 378 8.77 -5.51 -1.08
C ILE A 378 9.18 -4.22 -0.37
N SER A 379 10.47 -3.93 -0.35
CA SER A 379 11.01 -2.70 0.22
C SER A 379 10.64 -1.54 -0.70
N SER A 380 9.47 -0.97 -0.46
CA SER A 380 8.92 0.17 -1.18
C SER A 380 8.13 1.02 -0.19
N PRO A 381 8.24 2.36 -0.27
CA PRO A 381 7.38 3.24 0.51
C PRO A 381 5.90 3.16 0.08
N LEU A 382 5.64 2.62 -1.13
CA LEU A 382 4.32 2.53 -1.75
C LEU A 382 3.58 1.22 -1.43
N ARG A 383 4.27 0.24 -0.82
CA ARG A 383 3.74 -1.10 -0.58
C ARG A 383 3.87 -1.47 0.87
N THR A 384 2.74 -1.84 1.47
CA THR A 384 2.75 -2.51 2.76
C THR A 384 3.33 -3.93 2.61
N ASP A 385 3.77 -4.50 3.74
CA ASP A 385 4.33 -5.84 3.76
C ASP A 385 3.25 -6.86 3.33
N HIS A 386 3.53 -7.72 2.34
CA HIS A 386 2.58 -8.75 1.88
C HIS A 386 2.40 -9.88 2.90
N TRP A 387 3.21 -9.90 3.95
CA TRP A 387 2.93 -10.67 5.14
C TRP A 387 3.33 -9.87 6.38
N THR A 388 2.45 -9.81 7.36
CA THR A 388 2.73 -9.29 8.71
C THR A 388 2.24 -10.30 9.74
N GLY A 389 2.98 -10.49 10.82
CA GLY A 389 2.56 -11.44 11.84
C GLY A 389 3.66 -11.74 12.83
N THR A 390 3.48 -12.82 13.58
CA THR A 390 4.49 -13.33 14.49
C THR A 390 4.74 -14.79 14.17
N GLN A 391 5.88 -15.06 13.55
CA GLN A 391 6.32 -16.42 13.24
C GLN A 391 7.62 -16.70 13.97
N LEU A 392 7.56 -17.67 14.89
CA LEU A 392 8.73 -18.26 15.52
C LEU A 392 9.34 -19.24 14.52
N GLY A 393 10.66 -19.16 14.32
CA GLY A 393 11.35 -20.18 13.54
C GLY A 393 11.14 -21.56 14.17
N SER A 394 10.53 -22.49 13.43
CA SER A 394 10.43 -23.88 13.84
C SER A 394 11.84 -24.46 13.94
N GLY A 395 12.17 -25.05 15.09
CA GLY A 395 13.49 -25.60 15.36
C GLY A 395 13.71 -26.88 14.55
N VAL A 396 14.51 -26.79 13.49
CA VAL A 396 15.07 -27.98 12.85
C VAL A 396 16.27 -28.42 13.70
N PRO A 397 16.52 -29.73 13.89
CA PRO A 397 17.81 -30.18 14.43
C PRO A 397 18.94 -29.55 13.59
N ASN A 398 19.99 -29.05 14.27
CA ASN A 398 21.18 -28.36 13.72
C ASN A 398 21.24 -26.82 13.88
N GLY A 399 20.41 -26.20 14.72
CA GLY A 399 20.63 -24.79 15.13
C GLY A 399 20.27 -23.76 14.05
N TYR A 400 19.25 -24.05 13.24
CA TYR A 400 18.66 -23.10 12.28
C TYR A 400 17.17 -22.89 12.58
N GLY A 401 16.73 -21.64 12.54
CA GLY A 401 15.31 -21.27 12.53
C GLY A 401 14.79 -21.39 11.10
N ASN A 402 13.61 -21.98 10.94
CA ASN A 402 12.96 -22.12 9.65
C ASN A 402 11.48 -21.73 9.76
N THR A 403 11.01 -20.88 8.86
CA THR A 403 9.58 -20.59 8.72
C THR A 403 9.19 -20.51 7.25
N THR A 404 7.95 -20.89 6.96
CA THR A 404 7.39 -20.86 5.63
C THR A 404 6.14 -20.00 5.66
N LEU A 405 6.13 -18.96 4.83
CA LEU A 405 5.03 -18.04 4.66
C LEU A 405 4.37 -18.30 3.31
N ASN A 406 3.05 -18.43 3.28
CA ASN A 406 2.26 -18.61 2.06
C ASN A 406 0.81 -18.13 2.32
N SER A 407 -0.06 -18.30 1.33
CA SER A 407 -1.48 -17.91 1.41
C SER A 407 -2.29 -18.56 2.53
N SER A 408 -1.83 -19.66 3.12
CA SER A 408 -2.46 -20.30 4.29
C SER A 408 -1.93 -19.78 5.64
N THR A 409 -0.87 -18.97 5.61
CA THR A 409 -0.25 -18.42 6.82
C THR A 409 -1.05 -17.21 7.31
N PRO A 410 -1.46 -17.15 8.59
CA PRO A 410 -2.12 -15.97 9.15
C PRO A 410 -1.27 -14.71 8.91
N GLY A 411 -1.94 -13.64 8.45
CA GLY A 411 -1.29 -12.38 8.12
C GLY A 411 -0.74 -12.26 6.70
N TRP A 412 -0.89 -13.29 5.86
CA TRP A 412 -0.58 -13.21 4.43
C TRP A 412 -1.64 -12.41 3.67
N ASN A 413 -1.18 -11.46 2.84
CA ASN A 413 -2.03 -10.63 2.01
C ASN A 413 -1.98 -11.10 0.55
N ASN A 414 -3.10 -11.60 0.03
CA ASN A 414 -3.20 -12.11 -1.34
C ASN A 414 -3.26 -11.02 -2.41
N ASN A 415 -3.21 -9.72 -2.05
CA ASN A 415 -3.17 -8.63 -3.01
C ASN A 415 -1.95 -8.77 -3.94
N ASN A 416 -2.22 -8.95 -5.23
CA ASN A 416 -1.19 -9.15 -6.25
C ASN A 416 -0.22 -7.96 -6.33
N TYR A 417 -0.68 -6.72 -6.09
CA TYR A 417 0.17 -5.53 -6.10
C TYR A 417 1.30 -5.59 -5.04
N LEU A 418 1.00 -6.06 -3.84
CA LEU A 418 1.99 -6.19 -2.75
C LEU A 418 2.98 -7.33 -2.98
N ARG A 419 2.62 -8.27 -3.86
CA ARG A 419 3.38 -9.48 -4.18
C ARG A 419 4.09 -9.40 -5.53
N GLN A 420 3.88 -8.36 -6.33
CA GLN A 420 4.33 -8.24 -7.72
C GLN A 420 5.78 -7.82 -7.86
N PHE A 421 6.54 -8.55 -8.65
CA PHE A 421 7.87 -8.21 -9.13
C PHE A 421 7.73 -7.85 -10.61
N ALA A 422 7.89 -6.57 -10.92
CA ALA A 422 7.63 -6.04 -12.26
C ALA A 422 8.57 -6.68 -13.30
N GLY A 423 8.10 -6.77 -14.55
CA GLY A 423 8.92 -7.21 -15.67
C GLY A 423 10.08 -6.25 -15.94
N ASN A 424 11.19 -6.77 -16.45
CA ASN A 424 12.41 -6.01 -16.77
C ASN A 424 12.88 -5.07 -15.63
N SER A 425 12.74 -5.51 -14.37
CA SER A 425 13.01 -4.68 -13.19
C SER A 425 13.75 -5.46 -12.11
N THR A 426 14.47 -4.73 -11.27
CA THR A 426 15.10 -5.26 -10.06
C THR A 426 14.37 -4.71 -8.85
N THR A 427 13.80 -5.60 -8.05
CA THR A 427 12.97 -5.23 -6.89
C THR A 427 13.66 -5.67 -5.61
N THR A 428 13.74 -4.79 -4.61
CA THR A 428 14.26 -5.12 -3.29
C THR A 428 13.15 -5.76 -2.45
N TRP A 429 13.37 -6.97 -1.96
CA TRP A 429 12.51 -7.66 -0.99
C TRP A 429 13.14 -7.60 0.39
N ARG A 430 12.32 -7.47 1.44
CA ARG A 430 12.72 -7.22 2.82
C ARG A 430 12.07 -8.22 3.77
N ILE A 431 12.87 -8.67 4.73
CA ILE A 431 12.47 -9.38 5.94
C ILE A 431 12.67 -8.46 7.14
N ARG A 432 11.72 -8.42 8.09
CA ARG A 432 11.88 -7.71 9.37
C ARG A 432 11.69 -8.68 10.54
N PHE A 433 12.55 -8.55 11.54
CA PHE A 433 12.45 -9.27 12.81
C PHE A 433 12.00 -8.35 13.94
N THR A 434 11.18 -8.87 14.87
CA THR A 434 10.72 -8.12 16.06
C THR A 434 11.77 -8.15 17.17
N ASN A 435 12.60 -9.19 17.21
CA ASN A 435 13.68 -9.38 18.17
C ASN A 435 14.91 -10.00 17.50
N GLY A 436 16.03 -9.96 18.20
CA GLY A 436 17.32 -10.44 17.70
C GLY A 436 18.44 -9.57 18.25
N PRO A 437 19.71 -9.91 17.97
CA PRO A 437 20.80 -9.03 18.31
C PRO A 437 20.70 -7.75 17.48
N ASN A 438 21.01 -6.61 18.10
CA ASN A 438 20.91 -5.29 17.50
C ASN A 438 22.30 -4.61 17.53
N PRO A 439 22.89 -4.27 16.36
CA PRO A 439 22.37 -4.50 15.02
C PRO A 439 22.52 -5.97 14.57
N LEU A 440 21.57 -6.46 13.79
CA LEU A 440 21.57 -7.83 13.26
C LEU A 440 22.83 -8.10 12.41
N SER A 441 23.32 -7.08 11.72
CA SER A 441 24.55 -7.07 10.92
C SER A 441 25.83 -7.37 11.71
N ALA A 442 25.85 -7.18 13.03
CA ALA A 442 27.02 -7.51 13.86
C ALA A 442 27.20 -9.02 14.06
N HIS A 443 26.16 -9.81 13.78
CA HIS A 443 26.12 -11.24 14.10
C HIS A 443 25.71 -12.13 12.93
N TYR A 444 25.08 -11.55 11.91
CA TYR A 444 24.60 -12.25 10.74
C TYR A 444 25.19 -11.64 9.48
N ASN A 445 25.51 -12.50 8.53
CA ASN A 445 25.89 -12.13 7.17
C ASN A 445 25.00 -12.85 6.17
N ALA A 446 25.19 -12.61 4.87
CA ALA A 446 24.42 -13.23 3.80
C ALA A 446 24.35 -14.77 3.91
N ASN A 447 25.46 -15.43 4.26
CA ASN A 447 25.52 -16.90 4.40
C ASN A 447 24.73 -17.41 5.61
N SER A 448 24.45 -16.57 6.60
CA SER A 448 23.61 -16.96 7.74
C SER A 448 22.15 -17.21 7.34
N PHE A 449 21.73 -16.77 6.15
CA PHE A 449 20.40 -17.00 5.57
C PHE A 449 20.37 -18.04 4.44
N TYR A 450 21.47 -18.81 4.30
CA TYR A 450 21.59 -19.87 3.30
C TYR A 450 20.47 -20.91 3.43
N GLY A 451 19.95 -21.36 2.28
CA GLY A 451 18.85 -22.31 2.20
C GLY A 451 17.45 -21.68 2.28
N SER A 452 17.35 -20.34 2.40
CA SER A 452 16.10 -19.62 2.17
C SER A 452 15.70 -19.69 0.69
N THR A 453 14.41 -19.79 0.40
CA THR A 453 13.87 -19.87 -0.96
C THR A 453 12.64 -18.97 -1.13
N LEU A 454 12.56 -18.26 -2.25
CA LEU A 454 11.39 -17.50 -2.67
C LEU A 454 10.70 -18.23 -3.81
N ARG A 455 9.41 -18.52 -3.65
CA ARG A 455 8.58 -19.15 -4.66
C ARG A 455 7.71 -18.11 -5.34
N PHE A 456 7.75 -18.09 -6.66
CA PHE A 456 6.98 -17.18 -7.50
C PHE A 456 5.97 -17.93 -8.35
N GLU A 457 4.81 -17.33 -8.55
CA GLU A 457 3.77 -17.74 -9.48
C GLU A 457 3.73 -16.76 -10.67
N GLY A 458 3.73 -17.30 -11.88
CA GLY A 458 3.68 -16.55 -13.14
C GLY A 458 2.39 -16.83 -13.92
N GLY A 459 2.21 -16.13 -15.04
CA GLY A 459 1.12 -16.41 -15.97
C GLY A 459 1.11 -17.88 -16.44
N ALA A 460 -0.09 -18.43 -16.64
CA ALA A 460 -0.32 -19.82 -17.07
C ALA A 460 0.09 -20.94 -16.07
N GLY A 461 0.20 -20.63 -14.78
CA GLY A 461 0.43 -21.64 -13.73
C GLY A 461 1.90 -22.05 -13.54
N ASN A 462 2.83 -21.28 -14.10
CA ASN A 462 4.27 -21.49 -13.91
C ASN A 462 4.69 -21.14 -12.48
N ILE A 463 5.53 -21.99 -11.88
CA ILE A 463 6.03 -21.82 -10.51
C ILE A 463 7.57 -21.88 -10.55
N CYS A 464 8.22 -20.89 -9.95
CA CYS A 464 9.69 -20.83 -9.87
C CYS A 464 10.16 -20.69 -8.43
N ASP A 465 11.12 -21.53 -8.02
CA ASP A 465 11.78 -21.45 -6.72
C ASP A 465 13.18 -20.87 -6.88
N ILE A 466 13.43 -19.74 -6.23
CA ILE A 466 14.72 -19.06 -6.29
C ILE A 466 15.39 -19.13 -4.92
N PRO A 467 16.51 -19.86 -4.79
CA PRO A 467 17.25 -19.94 -3.55
C PRO A 467 18.10 -18.69 -3.33
N PHE A 468 18.29 -18.32 -2.07
CA PHE A 468 19.24 -17.27 -1.69
C PHE A 468 20.65 -17.68 -2.11
N PRO A 469 21.45 -16.73 -2.65
CA PRO A 469 22.83 -17.00 -3.03
C PRO A 469 23.69 -17.25 -1.78
N GLY A 470 24.58 -18.22 -1.88
CA GLY A 470 25.50 -18.58 -0.80
C GLY A 470 25.98 -20.01 -0.95
N GLN A 471 27.03 -20.36 -0.22
CA GLN A 471 27.43 -21.75 -0.07
C GLN A 471 26.80 -22.30 1.21
N ALA A 472 26.46 -23.59 1.21
CA ALA A 472 26.23 -24.29 2.46
C ALA A 472 27.41 -23.95 3.39
N PRO A 473 27.17 -23.67 4.68
CA PRO A 473 28.28 -23.47 5.61
C PRO A 473 29.25 -24.62 5.39
N SER A 474 30.46 -24.30 4.93
CA SER A 474 31.49 -25.31 4.71
C SER A 474 31.54 -26.15 5.97
N ALA A 475 31.36 -27.45 5.82
CA ALA A 475 31.71 -28.38 6.87
C ALA A 475 33.22 -28.22 7.09
N THR A 476 33.55 -27.29 8.00
CA THR A 476 34.84 -27.10 8.67
C THR A 476 36.02 -26.76 7.74
N PRO A 477 36.71 -25.61 7.94
CA PRO A 477 38.15 -25.59 7.72
C PRO A 477 38.77 -26.58 8.70
N ASN A 478 39.66 -27.42 8.18
CA ASN A 478 40.44 -28.44 8.87
C ASN A 478 41.24 -27.83 10.05
N ALA A 479 40.60 -27.62 11.19
CA ALA A 479 41.26 -27.44 12.47
C ALA A 479 40.98 -28.72 13.24
N THR A 480 42.05 -29.50 13.44
CA THR A 480 42.12 -30.61 14.37
C THR A 480 41.24 -30.30 15.58
N ALA A 481 40.23 -31.14 15.84
CA ALA A 481 39.30 -30.94 16.94
C ALA A 481 40.08 -30.81 18.25
N THR A 482 40.31 -29.59 18.71
CA THR A 482 40.44 -29.33 20.14
C THR A 482 39.03 -29.35 20.66
N SER A 483 38.68 -30.46 21.31
CA SER A 483 37.49 -30.60 22.13
C SER A 483 37.23 -29.30 22.88
N SER A 484 36.19 -28.55 22.49
CA SER A 484 35.64 -27.54 23.39
C SER A 484 35.08 -28.31 24.59
N PRO A 485 35.63 -28.12 25.80
CA PRO A 485 35.24 -28.92 26.94
C PRO A 485 33.76 -28.68 27.23
N VAL A 486 33.01 -29.75 27.45
CA VAL A 486 31.65 -29.67 27.98
C VAL A 486 31.70 -28.87 29.30
N PRO A 487 30.87 -27.82 29.49
CA PRO A 487 30.83 -27.10 30.76
C PRO A 487 30.56 -28.11 31.88
N ASN A 488 31.47 -28.21 32.84
CA ASN A 488 31.32 -29.15 33.94
C ASN A 488 30.44 -28.50 35.01
N CYS A 489 29.45 -29.24 35.53
CA CYS A 489 28.59 -28.73 36.59
C CYS A 489 29.38 -28.34 37.86
N SER A 490 30.59 -28.89 38.07
CA SER A 490 31.49 -28.50 39.16
C SER A 490 32.02 -27.07 39.06
N ASP A 491 31.97 -26.46 37.88
CA ASP A 491 32.47 -25.09 37.64
C ASP A 491 31.46 -24.02 38.09
N PHE A 492 30.24 -24.44 38.45
CA PHE A 492 29.19 -23.57 38.93
C PHE A 492 29.04 -23.74 40.43
N THR A 493 29.14 -22.64 41.16
CA THR A 493 28.85 -22.61 42.59
C THR A 493 27.65 -21.72 42.83
N VAL A 494 26.64 -22.27 43.51
CA VAL A 494 25.47 -21.52 43.97
C VAL A 494 25.60 -21.35 45.47
N ARG A 495 25.68 -20.11 45.94
CA ARG A 495 25.70 -19.79 47.37
C ARG A 495 24.54 -18.90 47.75
N PHE A 496 23.93 -19.18 48.90
CA PHE A 496 23.02 -18.25 49.53
C PHE A 496 23.79 -16.96 49.87
N GLU A 497 23.22 -15.80 49.56
CA GLU A 497 23.85 -14.51 49.84
C GLU A 497 23.17 -13.82 51.01
N ARG A 498 21.86 -13.59 50.94
CA ARG A 498 21.10 -12.90 51.99
C ARG A 498 19.59 -13.09 51.85
N PHE A 499 18.86 -12.78 52.93
CA PHE A 499 17.44 -12.48 52.91
C PHE A 499 17.25 -10.97 52.84
N ASP A 500 16.48 -10.48 51.89
CA ASP A 500 16.06 -9.09 51.83
C ASP A 500 14.74 -8.90 52.60
N PRO A 501 14.53 -7.75 53.28
CA PRO A 501 13.32 -7.49 54.09
C PRO A 501 11.99 -7.55 53.31
N SER A 502 12.03 -7.48 51.98
CA SER A 502 10.87 -7.56 51.08
C SER A 502 10.40 -8.98 50.78
N GLY A 503 10.93 -10.00 51.48
CA GLY A 503 10.60 -11.40 51.24
C GLY A 503 11.35 -12.02 50.05
N VAL A 504 12.45 -11.39 49.62
CA VAL A 504 13.31 -11.86 48.53
C VAL A 504 14.48 -12.66 49.11
N VAL A 505 14.78 -13.80 48.50
CA VAL A 505 15.95 -14.63 48.82
C VAL A 505 16.96 -14.50 47.69
N VAL A 506 18.16 -14.03 48.01
CA VAL A 506 19.21 -13.80 47.01
C VAL A 506 20.22 -14.93 47.05
N PHE A 507 20.44 -15.54 45.89
CA PHE A 507 21.50 -16.50 45.65
C PHE A 507 22.50 -15.90 44.66
N ARG A 508 23.77 -16.23 44.86
CA ARG A 508 24.87 -15.86 43.97
C ARG A 508 25.36 -17.08 43.23
N ILE A 509 25.44 -16.97 41.90
CA ILE A 509 25.83 -18.07 41.01
C ILE A 509 27.13 -17.69 40.33
N GLN A 510 28.22 -18.31 40.75
CA GLN A 510 29.52 -18.06 40.17
C GLN A 510 29.91 -19.18 39.22
N ASN A 511 30.24 -18.80 37.98
CA ASN A 511 30.83 -19.68 36.98
C ASN A 511 32.34 -19.44 36.95
N VAL A 512 33.10 -20.34 37.57
CA VAL A 512 34.57 -20.31 37.52
C VAL A 512 35.12 -21.04 36.29
N GLY A 513 34.24 -21.61 35.47
CA GLY A 513 34.58 -22.37 34.28
C GLY A 513 34.89 -21.49 33.07
N PRO A 514 35.59 -22.05 32.08
CA PRO A 514 35.96 -21.36 30.85
C PRO A 514 34.78 -21.20 29.87
N ASN A 515 33.65 -21.82 30.16
CA ASN A 515 32.50 -21.91 29.25
C ASN A 515 31.25 -21.31 29.87
N ALA A 516 30.49 -20.54 29.09
CA ALA A 516 29.18 -20.08 29.51
C ALA A 516 28.17 -21.25 29.57
N ALA A 517 27.24 -21.20 30.51
CA ALA A 517 26.12 -22.15 30.57
C ALA A 517 24.79 -21.44 30.80
N THR A 518 23.70 -22.06 30.33
CA THR A 518 22.34 -21.59 30.54
C THR A 518 21.71 -22.30 31.73
N ILE A 519 21.00 -21.55 32.56
CA ILE A 519 20.14 -22.14 33.60
C ILE A 519 18.90 -22.66 32.87
N ASN A 520 18.76 -23.98 32.77
CA ASN A 520 17.68 -24.63 32.05
C ASN A 520 16.56 -25.15 32.97
N GLY A 521 16.70 -24.99 34.29
CA GLY A 521 15.72 -25.44 35.27
C GLY A 521 16.17 -25.13 36.69
N PHE A 522 15.28 -25.34 37.65
CA PHE A 522 15.60 -25.23 39.06
C PHE A 522 14.76 -26.21 39.89
N ASN A 523 15.26 -26.52 41.08
CA ASN A 523 14.53 -27.16 42.16
C ASN A 523 14.86 -26.35 43.42
N ILE A 524 13.87 -25.62 43.95
CA ILE A 524 14.05 -24.81 45.15
C ILE A 524 13.23 -25.44 46.27
N ASN A 525 13.94 -25.88 47.30
CA ASN A 525 13.34 -26.45 48.50
C ASN A 525 13.34 -25.42 49.63
N TRP A 526 12.23 -25.30 50.35
CA TRP A 526 12.12 -24.48 51.54
C TRP A 526 11.37 -25.23 52.64
N ARG A 527 11.58 -24.84 53.89
CA ARG A 527 10.92 -25.47 55.03
C ARG A 527 9.50 -24.92 55.19
N VAL A 528 8.49 -25.80 55.22
CA VAL A 528 7.14 -25.43 55.67
C VAL A 528 7.14 -25.34 57.21
N LEU A 529 6.71 -24.20 57.75
CA LEU A 529 6.53 -24.03 59.19
C LEU A 529 5.18 -24.62 59.62
N ALA A 530 5.19 -25.48 60.64
CA ALA A 530 3.98 -26.09 61.18
C ALA A 530 3.02 -25.00 61.68
N GLY A 531 1.78 -25.00 61.18
CA GLY A 531 0.75 -24.00 61.49
C GLY A 531 0.57 -22.89 60.43
N LEU A 532 1.42 -22.84 59.40
CA LEU A 532 1.36 -21.88 58.28
C LEU A 532 1.31 -22.58 56.90
N SER A 533 0.71 -23.77 56.86
CA SER A 533 0.51 -24.54 55.62
C SER A 533 -0.31 -23.72 54.62
N GLY A 534 0.26 -23.37 53.47
CA GLY A 534 -0.41 -22.55 52.45
C GLY A 534 -0.09 -21.05 52.46
N SER A 535 0.87 -20.58 53.26
CA SER A 535 1.20 -19.14 53.34
C SER A 535 2.38 -18.69 52.46
N MET A 536 3.25 -19.60 52.05
CA MET A 536 4.48 -19.29 51.31
C MET A 536 4.48 -20.01 49.96
N TYR A 537 4.71 -19.24 48.90
CA TYR A 537 4.89 -19.73 47.53
C TYR A 537 5.93 -18.84 46.85
N ILE A 538 6.63 -19.39 45.86
CA ILE A 538 7.54 -18.59 45.03
C ILE A 538 6.67 -17.86 44.00
N GLN A 539 6.71 -16.52 44.01
CA GLN A 539 5.95 -15.72 43.04
C GLN A 539 6.69 -15.60 41.70
N GLN A 540 7.99 -15.34 41.75
CA GLN A 540 8.83 -15.15 40.58
C GLN A 540 10.29 -15.40 40.93
N ILE A 541 11.08 -15.78 39.92
CA ILE A 541 12.53 -15.90 40.03
C ILE A 541 13.15 -15.02 38.94
N GLN A 542 14.15 -14.25 39.34
CA GLN A 542 14.86 -13.30 38.49
C GLN A 542 16.37 -13.54 38.60
N VAL A 543 17.10 -13.36 37.49
CA VAL A 543 18.55 -13.52 37.43
C VAL A 543 19.17 -12.32 36.71
N GLY A 544 20.25 -11.77 37.28
CA GLY A 544 20.93 -10.58 36.80
C GLY A 544 20.77 -9.40 37.77
N GLY A 545 20.95 -8.19 37.24
CA GLY A 545 20.76 -6.89 37.92
C GLY A 545 21.45 -6.73 39.28
N ALA A 546 21.30 -5.54 39.87
CA ALA A 546 21.88 -5.26 41.19
C ALA A 546 20.95 -5.69 42.34
N SER A 547 19.64 -5.70 42.11
CA SER A 547 18.61 -6.00 43.10
C SER A 547 17.37 -6.62 42.45
N PHE A 548 16.51 -7.24 43.26
CA PHE A 548 15.25 -7.79 42.77
C PHE A 548 14.32 -6.67 42.28
N GLY A 549 13.78 -6.83 41.07
CA GLY A 549 13.00 -5.78 40.38
C GLY A 549 13.80 -4.79 39.53
N ASP A 550 15.13 -4.91 39.44
CA ASP A 550 15.95 -4.15 38.51
C ASP A 550 15.45 -4.39 37.06
N PRO A 551 15.22 -3.35 36.24
CA PRO A 551 14.79 -3.52 34.84
C PRO A 551 15.77 -4.33 33.97
N LEU A 552 17.03 -4.49 34.41
CA LEU A 552 18.03 -5.35 33.76
C LEU A 552 17.89 -6.84 34.14
N ASN A 553 17.03 -7.18 35.11
CA ASN A 553 16.80 -8.57 35.50
C ASN A 553 16.09 -9.36 34.41
N VAL A 554 16.58 -10.58 34.19
CA VAL A 554 15.84 -11.56 33.42
C VAL A 554 14.90 -12.30 34.35
N ILE A 555 13.59 -12.09 34.17
CA ILE A 555 12.57 -12.96 34.80
C ILE A 555 12.71 -14.35 34.17
N MET A 556 13.15 -15.33 34.95
CA MET A 556 13.35 -16.71 34.45
C MET A 556 12.09 -17.55 34.59
N TRP A 557 11.30 -17.33 35.65
CA TRP A 557 10.11 -18.12 35.95
C TRP A 557 9.08 -17.31 36.74
N LEU A 558 7.79 -17.56 36.46
CA LEU A 558 6.64 -16.97 37.14
C LEU A 558 5.69 -18.06 37.67
N THR A 559 5.10 -17.82 38.84
CA THR A 559 4.11 -18.72 39.45
C THR A 559 2.86 -18.85 38.56
N GLY A 560 2.33 -20.07 38.49
CA GLY A 560 1.09 -20.37 37.75
C GLY A 560 -0.18 -20.13 38.58
N SER A 561 -1.35 -20.30 37.94
CA SER A 561 -2.64 -20.39 38.62
C SER A 561 -3.21 -21.79 38.45
N PRO A 562 -3.56 -22.52 39.54
CA PRO A 562 -3.47 -22.15 40.95
C PRO A 562 -2.01 -22.07 41.46
N ARG A 563 -1.78 -21.27 42.51
CA ARG A 563 -0.45 -21.09 43.10
C ARG A 563 -0.01 -22.34 43.85
N ASP A 564 1.25 -22.71 43.69
CA ASP A 564 1.87 -23.82 44.40
C ASP A 564 2.48 -23.36 45.73
N PHE A 565 1.95 -23.89 46.83
CA PHE A 565 2.41 -23.61 48.19
C PHE A 565 3.23 -24.76 48.79
N THR A 566 3.57 -25.76 47.98
CA THR A 566 4.29 -26.96 48.42
C THR A 566 5.76 -26.91 48.01
N PRO A 567 6.72 -27.11 48.93
CA PRO A 567 8.11 -27.32 48.56
C PRO A 567 8.33 -28.78 48.11
N ALA A 568 9.20 -29.04 47.13
CA ALA A 568 10.04 -28.09 46.40
C ALA A 568 9.35 -27.60 45.11
N THR A 569 9.39 -26.29 44.83
CA THR A 569 9.01 -25.80 43.49
C THR A 569 10.08 -26.23 42.51
N THR A 570 9.67 -26.98 41.49
CA THR A 570 10.54 -27.55 40.48
C THR A 570 10.08 -27.17 39.09
N TYR A 571 11.03 -26.75 38.26
CA TYR A 571 10.79 -26.59 36.83
C TYR A 571 11.93 -27.19 36.03
N MET A 572 11.62 -28.17 35.16
CA MET A 572 12.53 -28.75 34.18
C MET A 572 11.83 -28.86 32.81
N PRO A 573 12.45 -28.41 31.70
CA PRO A 573 11.79 -28.34 30.40
C PRO A 573 11.65 -29.67 29.64
N ASN A 574 12.07 -30.81 30.18
CA ASN A 574 11.82 -32.15 29.62
C ASN A 574 12.03 -33.20 30.73
N PRO A 575 10.98 -33.83 31.27
CA PRO A 575 10.22 -34.84 30.54
C PRO A 575 8.68 -34.65 30.59
N PRO A 576 7.92 -35.34 29.73
CA PRO A 576 6.46 -35.30 29.77
C PRO A 576 5.94 -35.99 31.03
N GLY A 577 5.11 -35.29 31.82
CA GLY A 577 4.35 -35.88 32.92
C GLY A 577 4.52 -35.23 34.30
N THR A 578 5.43 -34.26 34.49
CA THR A 578 5.51 -33.52 35.75
C THR A 578 4.54 -32.32 35.72
N PRO A 579 3.78 -32.06 36.80
CA PRO A 579 2.94 -30.87 36.90
C PRO A 579 3.80 -29.62 36.73
N ARG A 580 3.43 -28.75 35.79
CA ARG A 580 4.12 -27.48 35.57
C ARG A 580 3.63 -26.50 36.66
N GLU A 581 4.42 -26.31 37.70
CA GLU A 581 4.12 -25.44 38.85
C GLU A 581 4.18 -23.93 38.53
N GLY A 582 4.44 -23.58 37.27
CA GLY A 582 4.46 -22.22 36.76
C GLY A 582 4.90 -22.12 35.30
N VAL A 583 5.14 -20.90 34.82
CA VAL A 583 5.51 -20.62 33.44
C VAL A 583 6.96 -20.15 33.36
N TRP A 584 7.79 -20.94 32.69
CA TRP A 584 9.14 -20.54 32.32
C TRP A 584 9.12 -19.44 31.28
N GLN A 585 9.82 -18.34 31.56
CA GLN A 585 9.84 -17.17 30.69
C GLN A 585 11.08 -17.19 29.80
N ARG A 586 12.27 -17.38 30.40
CA ARG A 586 13.56 -17.30 29.70
C ARG A 586 14.65 -18.06 30.47
N ALA A 587 15.57 -18.69 29.75
CA ALA A 587 16.77 -19.31 30.34
C ALA A 587 17.92 -18.27 30.42
N PRO A 588 18.30 -17.79 31.62
CA PRO A 588 19.41 -16.86 31.75
C PRO A 588 20.74 -17.57 31.50
N MET A 589 21.70 -16.83 30.92
CA MET A 589 23.07 -17.28 30.67
C MET A 589 23.98 -16.82 31.80
N VAL A 590 24.82 -17.72 32.31
CA VAL A 590 25.92 -17.43 33.23
C VAL A 590 27.21 -17.52 32.43
N ASN A 591 27.84 -16.37 32.16
CA ASN A 591 29.04 -16.28 31.32
C ASN A 591 30.25 -16.94 32.00
N ALA A 592 31.27 -17.28 31.22
CA ALA A 592 32.54 -17.77 31.76
C ALA A 592 33.18 -16.71 32.66
N GLY A 593 33.64 -17.10 33.85
CA GLY A 593 34.28 -16.20 34.82
C GLY A 593 33.35 -15.16 35.46
N SER A 594 32.03 -15.23 35.26
CA SER A 594 31.07 -14.27 35.84
C SER A 594 30.48 -14.75 37.17
N THR A 595 29.94 -13.81 37.94
CA THR A 595 29.27 -14.03 39.24
C THR A 595 27.87 -13.46 39.26
#